data_AF-A0A1F7ABP3-F1
#
_entry.id   AF-A0A1F7ABP3-F1
#
_cell.length_a   1.000
_cell.length_b   1.000
_cell.length_c   1.000
_cell.angle_alpha   90.00
_cell.angle_beta   90.00
_cell.angle_gamma   90.00
#
_symmetry.space_group_name_H-M   'P 1'
#
loop_
_entity.id
_entity.type
_entity.pdbx_description
1 polymer ?
#
loop_
_entity_poly.entity_id
_entity_poly.type
_entity_poly.pdbx_seq_one_letter_code
_entity_poly.pdbx_strand_id
1 'polypeptide(L)'
;MKKLFSSIILLVLTGCAAQTDVNDGVDANREILDAGDFTIFAPSDWEFTQEMGTDSIVGKFSDGEMILRFDYGWYTGDFTNNSVYFEDPSAYTVTEETIDGLEAKIYVPNEASSGKPTVLFIANPKGIEPCTEDVCILNQENFEMLGDNLNEEELALALQIFRTVDFKQYE
;
A
#
# COMPACT_ATOMS: atom_id res chain seq x y z
N MET A 1 -1.47 66.67 -32.90
CA MET A 1 -0.78 66.72 -31.59
C MET A 1 -0.78 65.32 -31.00
N LYS A 2 0.42 64.80 -30.70
CA LYS A 2 0.73 63.42 -30.29
C LYS A 2 -0.04 63.05 -29.02
N LYS A 3 -0.82 61.97 -29.04
CA LYS A 3 -1.28 61.31 -27.82
C LYS A 3 -0.62 59.93 -27.77
N LEU A 4 0.29 59.82 -26.80
CA LEU A 4 1.13 58.67 -26.52
C LEU A 4 0.25 57.48 -26.14
N PHE A 5 0.41 56.35 -26.84
CA PHE A 5 -0.07 55.06 -26.38
C PHE A 5 0.79 54.65 -25.19
N SER A 6 0.25 54.81 -23.98
CA SER A 6 0.86 54.33 -22.74
C SER A 6 0.61 52.83 -22.63
N SER A 7 1.53 52.02 -23.16
CA SER A 7 1.58 50.59 -22.89
C SER A 7 1.87 50.35 -21.40
N ILE A 8 0.84 49.98 -20.65
CA ILE A 8 1.00 49.35 -19.34
C ILE A 8 1.41 47.90 -19.63
N ILE A 9 2.70 47.61 -19.49
CA ILE A 9 3.20 46.25 -19.35
C ILE A 9 2.87 45.83 -17.91
N LEU A 10 1.84 45.00 -17.77
CA LEU A 10 1.53 44.31 -16.53
C LEU A 10 2.54 43.16 -16.40
N LEU A 11 3.60 43.38 -15.62
CA LEU A 11 4.56 42.33 -15.27
C LEU A 11 3.84 41.38 -14.30
N VAL A 12 3.20 40.33 -14.83
CA VAL A 12 2.69 39.23 -14.02
C VAL A 12 3.92 38.46 -13.54
N LEU A 13 4.36 38.74 -12.33
CA LEU A 13 5.25 37.86 -11.59
C LEU A 13 4.44 36.60 -11.27
N THR A 14 4.41 35.66 -12.22
CA THR A 14 4.13 34.26 -11.89
C THR A 14 5.28 33.79 -11.01
N GLY A 15 5.11 33.96 -9.71
CA GLY A 15 5.86 33.16 -8.76
C GLY A 15 5.50 31.72 -9.07
N CYS A 16 6.45 30.98 -9.66
CA CYS A 16 6.47 29.54 -9.43
C CYS A 16 6.49 29.40 -7.92
N ALA A 17 5.38 28.96 -7.33
CA ALA A 17 5.52 28.09 -6.19
C ALA A 17 6.47 27.00 -6.68
N ALA A 18 7.70 27.02 -6.18
CA ALA A 18 8.50 25.82 -6.20
C ALA A 18 7.67 24.83 -5.39
N GLN A 19 6.84 24.08 -6.10
CA GLN A 19 6.37 22.79 -5.63
C GLN A 19 7.67 22.09 -5.31
N THR A 20 7.99 22.04 -4.02
CA THR A 20 8.95 21.09 -3.53
C THR A 20 8.32 19.76 -3.88
N ASP A 21 8.60 19.29 -5.09
CA ASP A 21 8.60 17.88 -5.38
C ASP A 21 9.45 17.31 -4.27
N VAL A 22 8.78 16.68 -3.31
CA VAL A 22 9.41 15.72 -2.45
C VAL A 22 9.93 14.70 -3.45
N ASN A 23 11.19 14.89 -3.87
CA ASN A 23 11.99 13.83 -4.44
C ASN A 23 12.22 12.85 -3.28
N ASP A 24 11.15 12.17 -2.86
CA ASP A 24 11.27 10.87 -2.21
C ASP A 24 11.92 10.02 -3.28
N GLY A 25 13.18 9.67 -3.02
CA GLY A 25 14.09 9.06 -3.98
C GLY A 25 13.37 8.08 -4.87
N VAL A 26 13.14 8.47 -6.13
CA VAL A 26 12.89 7.51 -7.19
C VAL A 26 14.22 6.79 -7.37
N ASP A 27 14.45 5.80 -6.51
CA ASP A 27 15.55 4.87 -6.57
C ASP A 27 15.49 4.23 -7.96
N ALA A 28 16.52 4.46 -8.76
CA ALA A 28 16.62 3.98 -10.14
C ALA A 28 16.64 2.44 -10.27
N ASN A 29 16.48 1.71 -9.15
CA ASN A 29 16.56 0.26 -9.03
C ASN A 29 15.24 -0.36 -8.53
N ARG A 30 14.09 0.23 -8.83
CA ARG A 30 12.78 -0.38 -8.56
C ARG A 30 12.19 -1.03 -9.80
N GLU A 31 11.61 -2.21 -9.62
CA GLU A 31 10.93 -2.97 -10.66
C GLU A 31 9.49 -3.26 -10.24
N ILE A 32 8.63 -3.49 -11.23
CA ILE A 32 7.26 -3.93 -11.03
C ILE A 32 7.26 -5.44 -10.84
N LEU A 33 6.78 -5.90 -9.68
CA LEU A 33 6.50 -7.32 -9.46
C LEU A 33 5.00 -7.55 -9.61
N ASP A 34 4.65 -8.49 -10.49
CA ASP A 34 3.27 -8.82 -10.84
C ASP A 34 2.84 -10.13 -10.18
N ALA A 35 1.85 -10.05 -9.29
CA ALA A 35 1.27 -11.20 -8.58
C ALA A 35 -0.04 -11.70 -9.22
N GLY A 36 -0.33 -11.30 -10.45
CA GLY A 36 -1.53 -11.68 -11.18
C GLY A 36 -2.61 -10.61 -11.07
N ASP A 37 -3.19 -10.45 -9.89
CA ASP A 37 -4.35 -9.55 -9.66
C ASP A 37 -3.96 -8.16 -9.15
N PHE A 38 -2.71 -7.99 -8.75
CA PHE A 38 -2.14 -6.71 -8.34
C PHE A 38 -0.65 -6.68 -8.67
N THR A 39 -0.07 -5.49 -8.60
CA THR A 39 1.36 -5.26 -8.72
C THR A 39 1.91 -4.47 -7.54
N ILE A 40 3.22 -4.53 -7.34
CA ILE A 40 3.96 -3.67 -6.40
C ILE A 40 5.22 -3.14 -7.07
N PHE A 41 5.77 -2.05 -6.54
CA PHE A 41 7.15 -1.65 -6.79
C PHE A 41 8.05 -2.18 -5.67
N ALA A 42 9.08 -2.94 -6.04
CA ALA A 42 10.10 -3.46 -5.13
C ALA A 42 11.51 -3.24 -5.70
N PRO A 43 12.57 -3.32 -4.89
CA PRO A 43 13.94 -3.35 -5.40
C PRO A 43 14.15 -4.46 -6.46
N SER A 44 15.04 -4.23 -7.43
CA SER A 44 15.22 -5.10 -8.61
C SER A 44 15.70 -6.53 -8.31
N ASP A 45 16.21 -6.79 -7.11
CA ASP A 45 16.64 -8.11 -6.64
C ASP A 45 15.54 -8.89 -5.92
N TRP A 46 14.33 -8.31 -5.81
CA TRP A 46 13.19 -8.99 -5.21
C TRP A 46 12.47 -9.91 -6.21
N GLU A 47 11.99 -11.04 -5.71
CA GLU A 47 11.27 -12.03 -6.50
C GLU A 47 9.89 -12.32 -5.92
N PHE A 48 8.91 -12.56 -6.79
CA PHE A 48 7.59 -13.09 -6.42
C PHE A 48 7.60 -14.62 -6.43
N THR A 49 7.08 -15.23 -5.36
CA THR A 49 6.78 -16.67 -5.32
C THR A 49 5.32 -16.87 -4.91
N GLN A 50 4.55 -17.53 -5.78
CA GLN A 50 3.21 -17.99 -5.43
C GLN A 50 3.28 -19.17 -4.46
N GLU A 51 2.46 -19.12 -3.41
CA GLU A 51 2.31 -20.18 -2.42
C GLU A 51 0.91 -20.84 -2.56
N MET A 52 0.74 -22.02 -1.96
CA MET A 52 -0.51 -22.76 -2.07
C MET A 52 -1.59 -22.14 -1.18
N GLY A 53 -2.59 -21.49 -1.78
CA GLY A 53 -3.85 -21.13 -1.15
C GLY A 53 -4.96 -22.14 -1.47
N THR A 54 -6.02 -22.17 -0.66
CA THR A 54 -7.22 -23.00 -0.95
C THR A 54 -8.25 -22.22 -1.77
N ASP A 55 -8.53 -21.00 -1.33
CA ASP A 55 -9.55 -20.08 -1.85
C ASP A 55 -9.06 -18.61 -1.93
N SER A 56 -7.80 -18.37 -1.57
CA SER A 56 -7.08 -17.11 -1.74
C SER A 56 -5.88 -17.27 -2.69
N ILE A 57 -5.46 -16.16 -3.30
CA ILE A 57 -4.12 -16.04 -3.87
C ILE A 57 -3.18 -15.72 -2.71
N VAL A 58 -2.29 -16.65 -2.42
CA VAL A 58 -1.28 -16.51 -1.37
C VAL A 58 0.09 -16.48 -2.04
N GLY A 59 0.97 -15.62 -1.55
CA GLY A 59 2.32 -15.56 -2.06
C GLY A 59 3.24 -14.72 -1.20
N LYS A 60 4.45 -14.53 -1.71
CA LYS A 60 5.45 -13.69 -1.07
C LYS A 60 6.32 -12.96 -2.08
N PHE A 61 6.85 -11.82 -1.63
CA PHE A 61 7.92 -11.08 -2.27
C PHE A 61 9.15 -11.08 -1.36
N SER A 62 10.34 -11.30 -1.90
CA SER A 62 11.57 -11.41 -1.10
C SER A 62 12.84 -11.18 -1.91
N ASP A 63 13.88 -10.65 -1.27
CA ASP A 63 15.28 -10.62 -1.75
C ASP A 63 16.12 -11.84 -1.26
N GLY A 64 15.47 -12.80 -0.60
CA GLY A 64 16.13 -13.96 0.01
C GLY A 64 16.37 -13.82 1.51
N GLU A 65 16.35 -12.61 2.07
CA GLU A 65 16.48 -12.35 3.51
C GLU A 65 15.17 -11.79 4.08
N MET A 66 14.70 -10.66 3.54
CA MET A 66 13.44 -10.04 3.91
C MET A 66 12.28 -10.70 3.15
N ILE A 67 11.17 -10.98 3.84
CA ILE A 67 10.00 -11.61 3.24
C ILE A 67 8.76 -10.78 3.55
N LEU A 68 8.04 -10.38 2.50
CA LEU A 68 6.68 -9.87 2.60
C LEU A 68 5.71 -10.94 2.09
N ARG A 69 4.84 -11.44 2.97
CA ARG A 69 3.80 -12.41 2.60
C ARG A 69 2.49 -11.69 2.36
N PHE A 70 1.67 -12.19 1.45
CA PHE A 70 0.33 -11.69 1.25
C PHE A 70 -0.69 -12.81 1.13
N ASP A 71 -1.93 -12.46 1.46
CA ASP A 71 -3.11 -13.25 1.22
C ASP A 71 -4.15 -12.31 0.58
N TYR A 72 -4.72 -12.72 -0.55
CA TYR A 72 -5.76 -12.00 -1.25
C TYR A 72 -6.91 -12.95 -1.57
N GLY A 73 -8.03 -12.79 -0.86
CA GLY A 73 -9.21 -13.62 -1.04
C GLY A 73 -10.31 -13.35 0.00
N TRP A 74 -11.29 -14.26 0.09
CA TRP A 74 -12.50 -14.08 0.89
C TRP A 74 -12.30 -14.22 2.41
N TYR A 75 -11.30 -14.98 2.83
CA TYR A 75 -11.04 -15.24 4.26
C TYR A 75 -9.79 -14.55 4.77
N THR A 76 -9.30 -13.57 4.02
CA THR A 76 -8.18 -12.74 4.41
C THR A 76 -8.60 -11.86 5.60
N GLY A 77 -8.03 -12.15 6.77
CA GLY A 77 -8.06 -11.34 8.00
C GLY A 77 -9.42 -10.72 8.37
N ASP A 78 -10.23 -11.41 9.17
CA ASP A 78 -11.45 -10.83 9.77
C ASP A 78 -11.08 -9.67 10.73
N PHE A 79 -11.06 -8.46 10.20
CA PHE A 79 -10.78 -7.23 10.96
C PHE A 79 -11.98 -6.70 11.74
N THR A 80 -13.12 -7.41 11.72
CA THR A 80 -14.19 -7.14 12.66
C THR A 80 -13.91 -7.87 14.00
N ASN A 81 -12.86 -7.40 14.69
CA ASN A 81 -12.51 -7.65 16.10
C ASN A 81 -11.56 -8.79 16.50
N ASN A 82 -10.92 -9.60 15.64
CA ASN A 82 -10.08 -10.71 16.17
C ASN A 82 -9.02 -11.25 15.19
N SER A 83 -8.29 -10.38 14.49
CA SER A 83 -7.09 -10.83 13.79
C SER A 83 -6.10 -11.46 14.81
N VAL A 84 -5.69 -12.70 14.53
CA VAL A 84 -4.84 -13.56 15.37
C VAL A 84 -3.51 -12.86 15.73
N TYR A 85 -3.09 -11.86 14.95
CA TYR A 85 -1.82 -11.15 15.12
C TYR A 85 -1.82 -10.10 16.24
N PHE A 86 -3.00 -9.67 16.71
CA PHE A 86 -3.14 -8.50 17.59
C PHE A 86 -3.74 -8.85 18.96
N GLU A 87 -3.17 -9.85 19.64
CA GLU A 87 -3.47 -10.14 21.05
C GLU A 87 -3.27 -8.89 21.97
N ASP A 88 -2.43 -7.94 21.53
CA ASP A 88 -2.20 -6.65 22.18
C ASP A 88 -2.23 -5.49 21.16
N PRO A 89 -3.40 -4.87 20.93
CA PRO A 89 -3.53 -3.73 20.01
C PRO A 89 -2.72 -2.50 20.44
N SER A 90 -2.38 -2.36 21.73
CA SER A 90 -1.61 -1.21 22.23
C SER A 90 -0.14 -1.23 21.81
N ALA A 91 0.34 -2.39 21.35
CA ALA A 91 1.69 -2.56 20.82
C ALA A 91 1.89 -1.99 19.41
N TYR A 92 0.85 -1.40 18.82
CA TYR A 92 0.88 -0.93 17.44
C TYR A 92 0.45 0.53 17.33
N THR A 93 1.08 1.21 16.38
CA THR A 93 0.58 2.43 15.78
C THR A 93 -0.18 2.04 14.52
N VAL A 94 -1.39 2.56 14.37
CA VAL A 94 -2.24 2.28 13.20
C VAL A 94 -2.41 3.57 12.41
N THR A 95 -2.10 3.52 11.11
CA THR A 95 -2.42 4.60 10.17
C THR A 95 -3.52 4.18 9.23
N GLU A 96 -4.43 5.11 8.94
CA GLU A 96 -5.41 4.97 7.87
C GLU A 96 -4.94 5.82 6.69
N GLU A 97 -4.83 5.21 5.52
CA GLU A 97 -4.28 5.81 4.31
C GLU A 97 -5.16 5.46 3.10
N THR A 98 -4.87 6.07 1.95
CA THR A 98 -5.50 5.71 0.68
C THR A 98 -4.42 5.14 -0.24
N ILE A 99 -4.57 3.88 -0.62
CA ILE A 99 -3.63 3.16 -1.51
C ILE A 99 -4.45 2.65 -2.69
N ASP A 100 -4.02 2.95 -3.91
CA ASP A 100 -4.77 2.67 -5.14
C ASP A 100 -6.24 3.16 -5.11
N GLY A 101 -6.46 4.32 -4.47
CA GLY A 101 -7.81 4.88 -4.32
C GLY A 101 -8.71 4.14 -3.31
N LEU A 102 -8.21 3.11 -2.64
CA LEU A 102 -8.93 2.30 -1.64
C LEU A 102 -8.51 2.69 -0.22
N GLU A 103 -9.44 2.55 0.73
CA GLU A 103 -9.14 2.72 2.15
C GLU A 103 -8.21 1.59 2.62
N ALA A 104 -7.09 1.98 3.21
CA ALA A 104 -6.06 1.08 3.70
C ALA A 104 -5.76 1.33 5.18
N LYS A 105 -5.42 0.26 5.90
CA LYS A 105 -4.90 0.34 7.27
C LYS A 105 -3.51 -0.26 7.32
N ILE A 106 -2.58 0.46 7.94
CA ILE A 106 -1.22 -0.03 8.18
C ILE A 106 -0.99 -0.13 9.68
N TYR A 107 -0.65 -1.33 10.14
CA TYR A 107 -0.31 -1.64 11.51
C TYR A 107 1.20 -1.74 11.63
N VAL A 108 1.79 -0.83 12.41
CA VAL A 108 3.23 -0.75 12.64
C VAL A 108 3.50 -1.05 14.10
N PRO A 109 4.31 -2.07 14.44
CA PRO A 109 4.75 -2.28 15.82
C PRO A 109 5.42 -1.00 16.36
N ASN A 110 5.12 -0.63 17.61
CA ASN A 110 5.71 0.56 18.23
C ASN A 110 7.25 0.46 18.35
N GLU A 111 7.78 -0.75 18.31
CA GLU A 111 9.20 -1.06 18.35
C GLU A 111 9.54 -2.03 17.21
N ALA A 112 10.55 -1.69 16.39
CA ALA A 112 11.09 -2.59 15.39
C ALA A 112 11.73 -3.83 16.06
N SER A 113 11.79 -4.95 15.33
CA SER A 113 12.35 -6.22 15.82
C SER A 113 11.70 -6.74 17.12
N SER A 114 10.44 -6.38 17.38
CA SER A 114 9.70 -6.76 18.58
C SER A 114 9.08 -8.17 18.52
N GLY A 115 9.33 -8.93 17.45
CA GLY A 115 8.69 -10.20 17.14
C GLY A 115 7.29 -10.06 16.54
N LYS A 116 6.82 -8.83 16.33
CA LYS A 116 5.48 -8.51 15.82
C LYS A 116 5.53 -8.19 14.31
N PRO A 117 4.52 -8.59 13.53
CA PRO A 117 4.47 -8.27 12.10
C PRO A 117 4.09 -6.81 11.85
N THR A 118 4.57 -6.23 10.76
CA THR A 118 3.98 -5.02 10.17
C THR A 118 2.98 -5.44 9.11
N VAL A 119 1.76 -4.88 9.11
CA VAL A 119 0.64 -5.38 8.29
C VAL A 119 -0.01 -4.25 7.52
N LEU A 120 -0.18 -4.41 6.21
CA LEU A 120 -1.08 -3.65 5.37
C LEU A 120 -2.39 -4.44 5.20
N PHE A 121 -3.51 -3.77 5.34
CA PHE A 121 -4.84 -4.29 5.06
C PHE A 121 -5.59 -3.34 4.12
N ILE A 122 -6.22 -3.89 3.07
CA ILE A 122 -7.09 -3.16 2.14
C ILE A 122 -8.38 -3.96 1.95
N ALA A 123 -9.52 -3.31 2.25
CA ALA A 123 -10.82 -3.94 2.14
C ALA A 123 -11.40 -3.81 0.73
N ASN A 124 -12.04 -4.87 0.24
CA ASN A 124 -12.81 -4.87 -1.01
C ASN A 124 -12.10 -4.23 -2.23
N PRO A 125 -10.86 -4.64 -2.58
CA PRO A 125 -10.14 -4.07 -3.71
C PRO A 125 -10.85 -4.25 -5.07
N LYS A 126 -11.75 -5.23 -5.21
CA LYS A 126 -12.57 -5.40 -6.42
C LYS A 126 -13.74 -4.41 -6.53
N GLY A 127 -13.96 -3.54 -5.54
CA GLY A 127 -15.03 -2.55 -5.56
C GLY A 127 -16.44 -3.15 -5.64
N ILE A 128 -16.62 -4.40 -5.18
CA ILE A 128 -17.92 -5.07 -5.23
C ILE A 128 -18.83 -4.38 -4.21
N GLU A 129 -19.87 -3.69 -4.69
CA GLU A 129 -20.81 -3.01 -3.80
C GLU A 129 -21.39 -4.01 -2.79
N PRO A 130 -21.44 -3.65 -1.49
CA PRO A 130 -22.05 -4.50 -0.49
C PRO A 130 -23.54 -4.63 -0.81
N CYS A 131 -23.92 -5.79 -1.34
CA CYS A 131 -25.32 -6.08 -1.58
C CYS A 131 -26.06 -6.25 -0.24
N THR A 132 -27.31 -5.79 -0.21
CA THR A 132 -28.13 -5.71 1.00
C THR A 132 -28.53 -7.11 1.48
N GLU A 133 -28.30 -7.36 2.78
CA GLU A 133 -28.53 -8.59 3.58
C GLU A 133 -27.45 -9.68 3.42
N ASP A 134 -26.85 -10.06 4.57
CA ASP A 134 -26.07 -11.23 5.05
C ASP A 134 -25.22 -12.09 4.08
N VAL A 135 -25.49 -12.06 2.78
CA VAL A 135 -24.85 -12.79 1.69
C VAL A 135 -23.58 -12.09 1.19
N CYS A 136 -23.38 -10.78 1.47
CA CYS A 136 -22.28 -10.01 0.86
C CYS A 136 -21.03 -9.88 1.74
N ILE A 137 -21.10 -10.23 3.02
CA ILE A 137 -19.90 -10.47 3.84
C ILE A 137 -19.07 -11.64 3.28
N LEU A 138 -19.70 -12.55 2.54
CA LEU A 138 -19.07 -13.74 1.95
C LEU A 138 -18.46 -13.50 0.56
N ASN A 139 -18.69 -12.34 -0.07
CA ASN A 139 -18.26 -12.06 -1.44
C ASN A 139 -17.22 -10.93 -1.54
N GLN A 140 -16.80 -10.36 -0.41
CA GLN A 140 -15.78 -9.32 -0.39
C GLN A 140 -14.43 -9.99 -0.17
N GLU A 141 -13.60 -9.97 -1.21
CA GLU A 141 -12.19 -10.29 -1.04
C GLU A 141 -11.51 -9.14 -0.30
N ASN A 142 -10.55 -9.45 0.55
CA ASN A 142 -9.67 -8.47 1.18
C ASN A 142 -8.24 -8.78 0.83
N PHE A 143 -7.39 -7.77 0.91
CA PHE A 143 -5.97 -7.90 0.70
C PHE A 143 -5.22 -7.66 2.01
N GLU A 144 -4.32 -8.57 2.36
CA GLU A 144 -3.38 -8.41 3.46
C GLU A 144 -1.97 -8.65 2.95
N MET A 145 -1.03 -7.78 3.33
CA MET A 145 0.39 -8.02 3.16
C MET A 145 1.11 -7.76 4.48
N LEU A 146 2.05 -8.64 4.87
CA LEU A 146 2.77 -8.53 6.13
C LEU A 146 4.26 -8.79 5.97
N GLY A 147 5.06 -8.15 6.82
CA GLY A 147 6.47 -8.47 7.04
C GLY A 147 6.72 -8.79 8.51
N ASP A 148 7.36 -9.93 8.78
CA ASP A 148 7.54 -10.45 10.13
C ASP A 148 8.82 -9.94 10.79
N ASN A 149 8.70 -9.38 12.00
CA ASN A 149 9.84 -9.03 12.87
C ASN A 149 10.93 -8.16 12.20
N LEU A 150 10.49 -7.18 11.41
CA LEU A 150 11.39 -6.32 10.63
C LEU A 150 12.26 -5.42 11.52
N ASN A 151 13.51 -5.22 11.14
CA ASN A 151 14.37 -4.16 11.69
C ASN A 151 13.94 -2.77 11.18
N GLU A 152 14.59 -1.69 11.63
CA GLU A 152 14.18 -0.33 11.26
C GLU A 152 14.26 -0.05 9.75
N GLU A 153 15.30 -0.55 9.07
CA GLU A 153 15.49 -0.35 7.63
C GLU A 153 14.49 -1.19 6.82
N GLU A 154 14.32 -2.46 7.19
CA GLU A 154 13.34 -3.36 6.59
C GLU A 154 11.91 -2.85 6.78
N LEU A 155 11.59 -2.32 7.96
CA LEU A 155 10.30 -1.70 8.25
C LEU A 155 10.06 -0.51 7.33
N ALA A 156 11.04 0.39 7.20
CA ALA A 156 10.93 1.54 6.31
C ALA A 156 10.75 1.11 4.85
N LEU A 157 11.41 0.03 4.41
CA LEU A 157 11.25 -0.52 3.06
C LEU A 157 9.87 -1.17 2.87
N ALA A 158 9.40 -1.98 3.81
CA ALA A 158 8.08 -2.60 3.77
C ALA A 158 6.98 -1.55 3.61
N LEU A 159 7.05 -0.48 4.40
CA LEU A 159 6.10 0.63 4.36
C LEU A 159 6.12 1.38 3.01
N GLN A 160 7.26 1.43 2.33
CA GLN A 160 7.33 1.97 0.97
C GLN A 160 6.68 1.02 -0.04
N ILE A 161 6.96 -0.28 0.05
CA ILE A 161 6.38 -1.30 -0.84
C ILE A 161 4.86 -1.37 -0.67
N PHE A 162 4.36 -1.37 0.56
CA PHE A 162 2.92 -1.42 0.87
C PHE A 162 2.13 -0.32 0.15
N ARG A 163 2.69 0.89 0.08
CA ARG A 163 2.04 2.05 -0.56
C ARG A 163 2.08 2.01 -2.09
N THR A 164 2.67 0.97 -2.68
CA THR A 164 2.78 0.78 -4.12
C THR A 164 1.87 -0.32 -4.65
N VAL A 165 1.09 -0.95 -3.77
CA VAL A 165 0.08 -1.92 -4.19
C VAL A 165 -0.89 -1.24 -5.16
N ASP A 166 -1.03 -1.84 -6.34
CA ASP A 166 -1.87 -1.37 -7.44
C ASP A 166 -2.69 -2.55 -7.97
N PHE A 167 -4.01 -2.52 -7.79
CA PHE A 167 -4.90 -3.62 -8.15
C PHE A 167 -5.32 -3.51 -9.61
N LYS A 168 -5.31 -4.64 -10.31
CA LYS A 168 -5.77 -4.68 -11.69
C LYS A 168 -7.29 -4.60 -11.72
N GLN A 169 -7.80 -3.59 -12.43
CA GLN A 169 -9.22 -3.46 -12.69
C GLN A 169 -9.65 -4.51 -13.72
N TYR A 170 -10.73 -5.24 -13.44
CA TYR A 170 -11.36 -6.13 -14.43
C TYR A 170 -12.42 -5.32 -15.20
N GLU A 171 -12.21 -5.15 -16.51
CA GLU A 171 -13.19 -4.55 -17.44
C GLU A 171 -14.41 -5.45 -17.68
#